data_AF-A0A1D8GLK1-F1
#
_entry.id   AF-A0A1D8GLK1-F1
#
_cell.length_a   1.000
_cell.length_b   1.000
_cell.length_c   1.000
_cell.angle_alpha   90.00
_cell.angle_beta   90.00
_cell.angle_gamma   90.00
#
_symmetry.space_group_name_H-M   'P 1'
#
loop_
_entity.id
_entity.type
_entity.pdbx_description
1 polymer ?
#
loop_
_entity_poly.entity_id
_entity_poly.type
_entity_poly.pdbx_seq_one_letter_code
_entity_poly.pdbx_strand_id
1 'polypeptide(L)' 'MWTVVYMAHNQADGEKIKELLGSEGFLVKIRAIGKEDDRVYEVLVPNGEVQEAHDVLVDLGY' A
#
# COMPACT_ATOMS: atom_id res chain seq x y z
N MET A 1 -14.26 3.63 4.96
CA MET A 1 -13.26 4.66 4.60
C MET A 1 -11.96 3.96 4.24
N TRP A 2 -11.14 4.52 3.36
CA TRP A 2 -9.85 3.95 2.93
C TRP A 2 -8.71 4.73 3.59
N THR A 3 -7.68 4.02 4.05
CA THR A 3 -6.55 4.59 4.79
C THR A 3 -5.25 4.16 4.15
N VAL A 4 -4.28 5.07 4.07
CA VAL A 4 -2.95 4.81 3.51
C VAL A 4 -2.13 4.02 4.53
N VAL A 5 -1.54 2.91 4.10
CA VAL A 5 -0.66 2.06 4.93
C VAL A 5 0.80 2.09 4.46
N TYR A 6 1.03 2.43 3.19
CA TYR A 6 2.37 2.52 2.61
C TYR A 6 2.43 3.59 1.52
N MET A 7 3.59 4.21 1.31
CA MET A 7 3.84 5.19 0.25
C MET A 7 5.07 4.76 -0.54
N ALA A 8 4.89 4.50 -1.84
CA ALA A 8 5.96 4.11 -2.74
C ALA A 8 6.37 5.27 -3.67
N HIS A 9 7.66 5.40 -3.95
CA HIS A 9 8.21 6.41 -4.87
C HIS A 9 8.22 5.98 -6.34
N ASN A 10 7.78 4.75 -6.63
CA ASN A 10 7.60 4.27 -8.00
C ASN A 10 6.44 3.27 -8.05
N GLN A 11 5.94 3.02 -9.26
CA GLN A 11 4.78 2.15 -9.46
C GLN A 11 5.06 0.69 -9.12
N ALA A 12 6.27 0.21 -9.42
CA ALA A 12 6.63 -1.19 -9.24
C ALA A 12 6.62 -1.58 -7.75
N ASP A 13 7.16 -0.72 -6.89
CA ASP A 13 7.12 -0.92 -5.43
C ASP A 13 5.69 -0.88 -4.91
N GLY A 14 4.87 0.08 -5.37
CA GLY A 14 3.46 0.15 -4.99
C GLY A 14 2.69 -1.14 -5.36
N GLU A 15 2.87 -1.65 -6.58
CA GLU A 15 2.25 -2.90 -7.03
C GLU A 15 2.77 -4.10 -6.23
N LYS A 16 4.08 -4.15 -5.91
CA LYS A 16 4.64 -5.23 -5.07
C LYS A 16 3.96 -5.30 -3.71
N ILE A 17 3.78 -4.15 -3.04
CA ILE A 17 3.11 -4.09 -1.73
C ILE A 17 1.65 -4.54 -1.84
N LYS A 18 0.96 -4.13 -2.92
CA LYS A 18 -0.41 -4.56 -3.20
C LYS A 18 -0.51 -6.06 -3.42
N GLU A 19 0.43 -6.68 -4.13
CA GLU A 19 0.45 -8.13 -4.33
C GLU A 19 0.73 -8.90 -3.03
N LEU A 20 1.63 -8.41 -2.19
CA LEU A 20 1.94 -9.00 -0.89
C LEU A 20 0.72 -8.97 0.03
N LEU A 21 0.16 -7.78 0.26
CA LEU A 21 -1.04 -7.62 1.09
C LEU A 21 -2.26 -8.34 0.47
N GLY A 22 -2.40 -8.32 -0.85
CA GLY A 22 -3.47 -9.05 -1.55
C GLY A 22 -3.35 -10.57 -1.38
N SER A 23 -2.14 -11.11 -1.30
CA SER A 23 -1.88 -12.55 -1.08
C SER A 23 -2.24 -12.98 0.35
N GLU A 24 -2.11 -12.08 1.32
CA GLU A 24 -2.55 -12.27 2.71
C GLU A 24 -4.08 -12.08 2.88
N GLY A 25 -4.79 -11.72 1.81
CA GLY A 25 -6.25 -11.62 1.80
C GLY A 25 -6.81 -10.21 2.04
N PHE A 26 -5.95 -9.19 2.15
CA PHE A 26 -6.40 -7.81 2.31
C PHE A 26 -6.96 -7.24 1.00
N LEU A 27 -7.96 -6.38 1.13
CA LEU A 27 -8.40 -5.57 0.01
C LEU A 27 -7.47 -4.34 -0.14
N VAL A 28 -6.80 -4.23 -1.28
CA VAL A 28 -5.79 -3.18 -1.49
C VAL A 28 -6.09 -2.33 -2.72
N LYS A 29 -5.85 -1.03 -2.63
CA LYS A 29 -5.90 -0.08 -3.73
C LYS A 29 -4.61 0.71 -3.83
N ILE A 30 -4.21 1.05 -5.04
CA ILE A 30 -3.12 2.00 -5.30
C ILE A 30 -3.72 3.30 -5.81
N ARG A 31 -3.23 4.42 -5.27
CA ARG A 31 -3.57 5.76 -5.74
C ARG A 31 -2.29 6.52 -6.04
N ALA A 32 -2.11 6.88 -7.31
CA ALA A 32 -1.02 7.76 -7.72
C ALA A 32 -1.40 9.22 -7.43
N ILE A 33 -0.51 9.96 -6.76
CA ILE A 33 -0.65 11.39 -6.48
C ILE A 33 0.63 12.11 -6.90
N GLY A 34 0.49 13.32 -7.44
CA GLY A 34 1.62 14.15 -7.86
C GLY A 34 1.79 14.23 -9.38
N LYS A 35 2.73 15.07 -9.80
CA LYS A 35 3.14 15.24 -11.20
C LYS A 35 4.16 14.16 -11.57
N GLU A 36 4.50 13.99 -12.85
CA GLU A 36 5.37 12.89 -13.30
C GLU A 36 6.71 12.77 -12.54
N ASP A 37 7.39 13.88 -12.24
CA ASP A 37 8.68 13.89 -11.51
C ASP A 37 8.55 13.58 -10.01
N ASP A 38 7.41 13.89 -9.38
CA ASP A 38 7.17 13.73 -7.94
C ASP A 38 6.01 12.75 -7.67
N ARG A 39 5.81 11.79 -8.57
CA ARG A 39 4.67 10.87 -8.47
C ARG A 39 4.91 9.88 -7.34
N VAL A 40 4.02 9.92 -6.35
CA VAL A 40 3.98 8.98 -5.23
C VAL A 40 2.78 8.04 -5.41
N TYR A 41 2.95 6.79 -5.02
CA TYR A 41 1.94 5.76 -5.10
C TYR A 41 1.55 5.37 -3.68
N GLU A 42 0.39 5.83 -3.25
CA GLU A 42 -0.18 5.47 -1.96
C GLU A 42 -0.84 4.09 -2.08
N VAL A 43 -0.52 3.21 -1.13
CA VAL A 43 -1.17 1.91 -0.96
C VAL A 43 -2.21 2.05 0.15
N LEU A 44 -3.45 1.75 -0.17
CA LEU A 44 -4.58 1.94 0.72
C LEU A 44 -5.27 0.61 1.02
N VAL A 45 -5.72 0.49 2.26
CA VAL A 45 -6.55 -0.62 2.77
C VAL A 45 -7.82 -0.08 3.44
N PRO A 46 -8.87 -0.89 3.64
CA PRO A 46 -9.99 -0.52 4.47
C PRO A 46 -9.53 -0.13 5.87
N ASN A 47 -10.10 0.95 6.41
CA ASN A 47 -9.71 1.46 7.73
C ASN A 47 -9.81 0.41 8.86
N GLY A 48 -10.69 -0.58 8.72
CA GLY A 48 -10.83 -1.67 9.70
C GLY A 48 -9.65 -2.63 9.74
N GLU A 49 -8.84 -2.68 8.68
CA GLU A 49 -7.74 -3.62 8.49
C GLU A 49 -6.36 -2.94 8.52
N VAL A 50 -6.31 -1.62 8.75
CA VAL A 50 -5.07 -0.82 8.63
C VAL A 50 -3.97 -1.29 9.59
N GLN A 51 -4.35 -1.69 10.81
CA GLN A 51 -3.40 -2.16 11.81
C GLN A 51 -2.81 -3.50 11.40
N GLU A 52 -3.66 -4.45 11.01
CA GLU A 52 -3.25 -5.79 10.60
C GLU A 52 -2.40 -5.75 9.33
N ALA A 53 -2.80 -4.95 8.35
CA ALA A 53 -2.01 -4.76 7.13
C ALA A 53 -0.64 -4.13 7.44
N HIS A 54 -0.58 -3.15 8.36
CA HIS A 54 0.69 -2.58 8.79
C HIS A 54 1.59 -3.61 9.48
N ASP A 55 1.04 -4.42 10.39
CA ASP A 55 1.80 -5.45 11.10
C ASP A 55 2.38 -6.50 10.15
N VAL A 56 1.62 -6.90 9.12
CA VAL A 56 2.10 -7.77 8.03
C VAL A 56 3.26 -7.12 7.25
N LEU A 57 3.17 -5.83 6.93
CA LEU A 57 4.27 -5.14 6.24
C LEU A 57 5.55 -5.14 7.09
N VAL A 58 5.42 -4.87 8.39
CA VAL A 58 6.56 -4.88 9.32
C VAL A 58 7.19 -6.27 9.41
N ASP A 59 6.39 -7.34 9.49
CA ASP A 59 6.89 -8.72 9.52
C ASP A 59 7.64 -9.10 8.22
N LEU A 60 7.16 -8.60 7.08
CA LEU A 60 7.80 -8.77 5.77
C LEU A 60 9.01 -7.83 5.54
N GLY A 61 9.30 -6.92 6.48
CA GLY A 61 10.47 -6.02 6.43
C GLY A 61 10.28 -4.76 5.60
N TYR A 62 9.05 -4.24 5.51
CA TYR A 62 8.70 -3.00 4.80
C TYR A 62 8.47 -1.81 5.73
#